data_AF-A0A4R5LSX8-F1
#
_entry.id   AF-A0A4R5LSX8-F1
#
_cell.length_a   1.000
_cell.length_b   1.000
_cell.length_c   1.000
_cell.angle_alpha   90.00
_cell.angle_beta   90.00
_cell.angle_gamma   90.00
#
_symmetry.space_group_name_H-M   'P 1'
#
loop_
_entity.id
_entity.type
_entity.pdbx_description
1 polymer ?
#
loop_
_entity_poly.entity_id
_entity_poly.type
_entity_poly.pdbx_seq_one_letter_code
_entity_poly.pdbx_strand_id
1 'polypeptide(L)'
;MPKSLNFTKAALENIDAPERGRLYIHDTKIPSLGIAVTDKGSKSFYVRGTVGGKTKRVTLGRFPAMKVEQARKQAKKKLSEMVDGVDPIKEKRAERAAENVSELTVKQAVEVYLKEKRKGKQKLPLKDSTKDSYRDKIKYLLGDDYEEPLVSITEELIAKKIADITPSQGATGCRSLSAVWNWTRKRKGNRGLIPENPVRLWSEDNDGLYVPPPRKGHIRKEYLEDWFNAVEAQKHGDCLAWLILTGNRLEEARGLEWADFDFRTGLYTLRDTKNRTEVELPIPEYFKDKLKKRKSKEKTGPVFTMPAQNSRIRTEITKAAELPERFTNHDLRRTFATIGRTVCDHTMVKQLMNHLISDITFDYSQLDGSDLAQQLRKIEAAILEHAGRPLPSENVVKLEVVG
;
A
#
# COMPACT_ATOMS: atom_id res chain seq x y z
N MET A 1 19.49 -31.53 -48.03
CA MET A 1 20.52 -31.82 -47.01
C MET A 1 20.10 -33.03 -46.17
N PRO A 2 21.03 -33.90 -45.76
CA PRO A 2 20.68 -35.11 -45.04
C PRO A 2 20.12 -34.79 -43.64
N LYS A 3 19.03 -35.47 -43.25
CA LYS A 3 18.43 -35.34 -41.91
C LYS A 3 19.34 -35.91 -40.80
N SER A 4 20.35 -36.69 -41.18
CA SER A 4 21.35 -37.31 -40.31
C SER A 4 22.73 -37.32 -40.96
N LEU A 5 23.79 -37.15 -40.17
CA LEU A 5 25.19 -37.06 -40.62
C LEU A 5 26.09 -37.68 -39.54
N ASN A 6 27.17 -38.37 -39.91
CA ASN A 6 28.18 -38.75 -38.91
C ASN A 6 28.93 -37.50 -38.46
N PHE A 7 28.79 -37.13 -37.20
CA PHE A 7 29.43 -35.92 -36.71
C PHE A 7 30.96 -36.12 -36.68
N THR A 8 31.64 -35.30 -37.47
CA THR A 8 33.09 -35.06 -37.45
C THR A 8 33.30 -33.56 -37.49
N LYS A 9 34.47 -33.08 -37.03
CA LYS A 9 34.77 -31.63 -37.02
C LYS A 9 34.56 -31.01 -38.42
N ALA A 10 35.18 -31.61 -39.44
CA ALA A 10 35.07 -31.17 -40.83
C ALA A 10 33.62 -31.21 -41.35
N ALA A 11 32.88 -32.27 -41.04
CA ALA A 11 31.49 -32.40 -41.48
C ALA A 11 30.57 -31.34 -40.85
N LEU A 12 30.86 -30.89 -39.62
CA LEU A 12 30.10 -29.85 -38.94
C LEU A 12 30.50 -28.42 -39.35
N GLU A 13 31.78 -28.20 -39.69
CA GLU A 13 32.26 -26.93 -40.23
C GLU A 13 31.58 -26.62 -41.57
N ASN A 14 31.44 -27.63 -42.44
CA ASN A 14 30.87 -27.49 -43.78
C ASN A 14 29.33 -27.51 -43.84
N ILE A 15 28.63 -27.39 -42.71
CA ILE A 15 27.17 -27.24 -42.72
C ILE A 15 26.81 -25.79 -43.03
N ASP A 16 26.10 -25.57 -44.12
CA ASP A 16 25.55 -24.27 -44.49
C ASP A 16 24.39 -23.84 -43.58
N ALA A 17 24.27 -22.54 -43.38
CA ALA A 17 23.12 -21.97 -42.69
C ALA A 17 21.85 -22.09 -43.57
N PRO A 18 20.69 -22.39 -42.98
CA PRO A 18 19.43 -22.34 -43.72
C PRO A 18 19.08 -20.89 -44.07
N GLU A 19 18.35 -20.67 -45.17
CA GLU A 19 17.87 -19.33 -45.56
C GLU A 19 16.99 -18.67 -44.48
N ARG A 20 16.25 -19.46 -43.70
CA ARG A 20 15.42 -18.97 -42.59
C ARG A 20 15.26 -20.01 -41.48
N GLY A 21 15.31 -19.56 -40.22
CA GLY A 21 14.97 -20.40 -39.07
C GLY A 21 16.14 -21.27 -38.57
N ARG A 22 15.86 -22.54 -38.26
CA ARG A 22 16.86 -23.48 -37.71
C ARG A 22 16.85 -24.80 -38.45
N LEU A 23 18.02 -25.21 -38.92
CA LEU A 23 18.28 -26.53 -39.48
C LEU A 23 18.69 -27.48 -38.35
N TYR A 24 18.07 -28.66 -38.32
CA TYR A 24 18.34 -29.71 -37.33
C TYR A 24 18.90 -30.94 -38.04
N ILE A 25 20.10 -31.35 -37.64
CA ILE A 25 20.77 -32.53 -38.20
C ILE A 25 21.12 -33.47 -37.06
N HIS A 26 20.95 -34.78 -37.26
CA HIS A 26 21.18 -35.80 -36.23
C HIS A 26 22.50 -36.54 -36.42
N ASP A 27 23.16 -36.93 -35.33
CA ASP A 27 24.36 -37.76 -35.39
C ASP A 27 23.99 -39.20 -35.76
N THR A 28 24.69 -39.81 -36.71
CA THR A 28 24.43 -41.21 -37.06
C THR A 28 24.91 -42.20 -36.00
N LYS A 29 25.90 -41.84 -35.17
CA LYS A 29 26.37 -42.72 -34.08
C LYS A 29 25.50 -42.62 -32.83
N ILE A 30 24.92 -41.46 -32.56
CA ILE A 30 23.98 -41.25 -31.45
C ILE A 30 22.73 -40.53 -32.00
N PRO A 31 21.68 -41.26 -32.42
CA PRO A 31 20.50 -40.65 -33.07
C PRO A 31 19.78 -39.58 -32.25
N SER A 32 19.87 -39.67 -30.91
CA SER A 32 19.32 -38.68 -29.98
C SER A 32 20.14 -37.40 -29.89
N LEU A 33 21.41 -37.41 -30.32
CA LEU A 33 22.25 -36.23 -30.45
C LEU A 33 21.97 -35.55 -31.79
N GLY A 34 21.85 -34.23 -31.78
CA GLY A 34 21.77 -33.42 -33.00
C GLY A 34 22.52 -32.11 -32.86
N ILE A 35 22.64 -31.40 -33.98
CA ILE A 35 23.16 -30.05 -34.06
C ILE A 35 22.09 -29.14 -34.67
N ALA A 36 21.86 -28.01 -34.03
CA ALA A 36 20.97 -26.97 -34.50
C ALA A 36 21.81 -25.84 -35.11
N VAL A 37 21.54 -25.52 -36.37
CA VAL A 37 22.21 -24.43 -37.11
C VAL A 37 21.19 -23.33 -37.35
N THR A 38 21.45 -22.12 -36.86
CA THR A 38 20.58 -20.96 -37.12
C THR A 38 20.83 -20.39 -38.51
N ASP A 39 19.87 -19.65 -39.06
CA ASP A 39 20.04 -18.78 -40.23
C ASP A 39 21.29 -17.85 -40.16
N LYS A 40 21.68 -17.42 -38.96
CA LYS A 40 22.94 -16.69 -38.73
C LYS A 40 24.21 -17.55 -38.66
N GLY A 41 24.13 -18.83 -39.01
CA GLY A 41 25.28 -19.77 -39.00
C GLY A 41 25.74 -20.29 -37.63
N SER A 42 25.12 -19.90 -36.51
CA SER A 42 25.49 -20.40 -35.19
C SER A 42 25.10 -21.87 -34.99
N LYS A 43 26.02 -22.69 -34.49
CA LYS A 43 25.89 -24.15 -34.39
C LYS A 43 25.91 -24.60 -32.92
N SER A 44 24.87 -25.31 -32.48
CA SER A 44 24.76 -25.79 -31.10
C SER A 44 24.32 -27.25 -31.03
N PHE A 45 25.04 -28.06 -30.25
CA PHE A 45 24.66 -29.43 -29.97
C PHE A 45 23.45 -29.49 -29.05
N TYR A 46 22.54 -30.43 -29.30
CA TYR A 46 21.42 -30.73 -28.42
C TYR A 46 21.19 -32.24 -28.34
N VAL A 47 20.61 -32.70 -27.23
CA VAL A 47 20.07 -34.05 -27.10
C VAL A 47 18.54 -33.99 -27.11
N ARG A 48 17.91 -34.93 -27.80
CA ARG A 48 16.46 -35.12 -27.84
C ARG A 48 16.10 -36.38 -27.06
N GLY A 49 15.21 -36.26 -26.09
CA GLY A 49 14.67 -37.38 -25.31
C GLY A 49 13.19 -37.16 -24.98
N THR A 50 12.53 -38.19 -24.47
CA THR A 50 11.12 -38.12 -24.05
C THR A 50 11.05 -38.19 -22.54
N VAL A 51 10.40 -37.21 -21.91
CA VAL A 51 10.16 -37.18 -20.46
C VAL A 51 8.68 -36.90 -20.23
N GLY A 52 8.01 -37.76 -19.46
CA GLY A 52 6.56 -37.63 -19.20
C GLY A 52 5.70 -37.60 -20.47
N GLY A 53 6.02 -38.46 -21.45
CA GLY A 53 5.30 -38.57 -22.72
C GLY A 53 5.52 -37.41 -23.72
N LYS A 54 6.35 -36.41 -23.38
CA LYS A 54 6.65 -35.27 -24.26
C LYS A 54 8.11 -35.29 -24.71
N THR A 55 8.33 -35.13 -26.01
CA THR A 55 9.68 -34.93 -26.56
C THR A 55 10.24 -33.57 -26.12
N LYS A 56 11.44 -33.57 -25.54
CA LYS A 56 12.19 -32.36 -25.15
C LYS A 56 13.56 -32.34 -25.82
N ARG A 57 14.06 -31.13 -26.07
CA ARG A 57 15.41 -30.89 -26.61
C ARG A 57 16.22 -30.10 -25.58
N VAL A 58 17.36 -30.65 -25.14
CA VAL A 58 18.28 -30.01 -24.19
C VAL A 58 19.53 -29.59 -24.94
N THR A 59 19.89 -28.31 -24.91
CA THR A 59 21.14 -27.82 -25.53
C THR A 59 22.33 -28.20 -24.65
N LEU A 60 23.36 -28.79 -25.26
CA LEU A 60 24.57 -29.26 -24.57
C LEU A 60 25.67 -28.20 -24.60
N GLY A 61 25.91 -27.59 -25.77
CA GLY A 61 26.96 -26.57 -25.94
C GLY A 61 27.10 -26.10 -27.39
N ARG A 62 27.90 -25.06 -27.61
CA ARG A 62 28.15 -24.49 -28.94
C ARG A 62 29.35 -25.14 -29.62
N PHE A 63 29.25 -25.38 -30.92
CA PHE A 63 30.40 -25.73 -31.76
C PHE A 63 31.09 -24.43 -32.24
N PRO A 64 32.43 -24.36 -32.33
CA PRO A 64 33.43 -25.41 -32.09
C PRO A 64 33.92 -25.53 -30.63
N ALA A 65 33.45 -24.69 -29.71
CA ALA A 65 33.88 -24.69 -28.31
C ALA A 65 33.68 -26.05 -27.61
N MET A 66 32.59 -26.75 -27.92
CA MET A 66 32.35 -28.14 -27.55
C MET A 66 32.76 -29.06 -28.69
N LYS A 67 33.62 -30.05 -28.40
CA LYS A 67 34.04 -31.06 -29.39
C LYS A 67 32.97 -32.15 -29.56
N VAL A 68 32.97 -32.82 -30.72
CA VAL A 68 32.00 -33.89 -31.03
C VAL A 68 32.01 -35.01 -29.99
N GLU A 69 33.18 -35.45 -29.54
CA GLU A 69 33.29 -36.51 -28.53
C GLU A 69 32.70 -36.07 -27.18
N GLN A 70 32.92 -34.82 -26.79
CA GLN A 70 32.32 -34.24 -25.58
C GLN A 70 30.80 -34.16 -25.72
N ALA A 71 30.29 -33.74 -26.88
CA ALA A 71 28.86 -33.69 -27.17
C ALA A 71 28.24 -35.10 -27.10
N ARG A 72 28.90 -36.12 -27.66
CA ARG A 72 28.45 -37.53 -27.58
C ARG A 72 28.43 -38.04 -26.13
N LYS A 73 29.47 -37.76 -25.34
CA LYS A 73 29.53 -38.13 -23.91
C LYS A 73 28.43 -37.46 -23.10
N GLN A 74 28.23 -36.15 -23.27
CA GLN A 74 27.17 -35.41 -22.57
C GLN A 74 25.77 -35.82 -23.01
N ALA A 75 25.56 -36.13 -24.29
CA ALA A 75 24.28 -36.63 -24.79
C ALA A 75 23.89 -37.95 -24.11
N LYS A 76 24.81 -38.91 -23.96
CA LYS A 76 24.55 -40.17 -23.24
C LYS A 76 24.17 -39.92 -21.79
N LYS A 77 24.91 -39.06 -21.07
CA LYS A 77 24.61 -38.72 -19.68
C LYS A 77 23.22 -38.09 -19.53
N LYS A 78 22.93 -37.04 -20.31
CA LYS A 78 21.64 -36.35 -20.25
C LYS A 78 20.48 -37.23 -20.72
N LEU A 79 20.71 -38.16 -21.65
CA LEU A 79 19.69 -39.11 -22.06
C LEU A 79 19.36 -40.10 -20.94
N SER A 80 20.35 -40.58 -20.18
CA SER A 80 20.12 -41.44 -19.00
C SER A 80 19.23 -40.72 -17.98
N GLU A 81 19.57 -39.48 -17.61
CA GLU A 81 18.78 -38.67 -16.69
C GLU A 81 17.31 -38.52 -17.17
N MET A 82 17.12 -38.32 -18.48
CA MET A 82 15.78 -38.23 -19.08
C MET A 82 15.00 -39.55 -19.07
N VAL A 83 15.68 -40.69 -19.21
CA VAL A 83 15.09 -42.04 -19.12
C VAL A 83 14.65 -42.32 -17.69
N ASP A 84 15.44 -41.89 -16.71
CA ASP A 84 15.14 -42.00 -15.27
C ASP A 84 14.01 -41.04 -14.82
N GLY A 85 13.36 -40.34 -15.77
CA GLY A 85 12.24 -39.45 -15.52
C GLY A 85 12.61 -38.06 -15.03
N VAL A 86 13.92 -37.76 -14.89
CA VAL A 86 14.40 -36.42 -14.55
C VAL A 86 14.26 -35.53 -15.78
N ASP A 87 13.74 -34.31 -15.59
CA ASP A 87 13.64 -33.31 -16.66
C ASP A 87 14.75 -32.26 -16.48
N PRO A 88 15.86 -32.33 -17.25
CA PRO A 88 17.01 -31.44 -17.07
C PRO A 88 16.67 -29.97 -17.33
N ILE A 89 15.61 -29.69 -18.09
CA ILE A 89 15.15 -28.32 -18.35
C ILE A 89 14.44 -27.77 -17.11
N LYS A 90 13.64 -28.60 -16.44
CA LYS A 90 12.95 -28.22 -15.21
C LYS A 90 13.94 -28.05 -14.05
N GLU A 91 14.91 -28.95 -13.94
CA GLU A 91 15.97 -28.88 -12.93
C GLU A 91 16.82 -27.62 -13.09
N LYS A 92 17.38 -27.36 -14.28
CA LYS A 92 18.16 -26.14 -14.53
C LYS A 92 17.35 -24.85 -14.36
N ARG A 93 16.04 -24.89 -14.62
CA ARG A 93 15.13 -23.76 -14.32
C ARG A 93 14.90 -23.60 -12.81
N ALA A 94 14.83 -24.70 -12.06
CA ALA A 94 14.67 -24.69 -10.62
C ALA A 94 15.96 -24.21 -9.93
N GLU A 95 17.14 -24.67 -10.35
CA GLU A 95 18.44 -24.18 -9.90
C GLU A 95 18.57 -22.67 -10.12
N ARG A 96 18.34 -22.19 -11.35
CA ARG A 96 18.38 -20.76 -11.64
C ARG A 96 17.34 -19.97 -10.87
N ALA A 97 16.16 -20.54 -10.61
CA ALA A 97 15.15 -19.90 -9.78
C ALA A 97 15.58 -19.83 -8.32
N ALA A 98 16.25 -20.87 -7.80
CA ALA A 98 16.81 -20.90 -6.46
C ALA A 98 17.95 -19.88 -6.30
N GLU A 99 18.89 -19.81 -7.26
CA GLU A 99 19.95 -18.79 -7.32
C GLU A 99 19.35 -17.37 -7.31
N ASN A 100 18.39 -17.10 -8.19
CA ASN A 100 17.74 -15.79 -8.24
C ASN A 100 16.99 -15.45 -6.94
N VAL A 101 16.45 -16.44 -6.23
CA VAL A 101 15.78 -16.23 -4.94
C VAL A 101 16.81 -16.02 -3.82
N SER A 102 17.97 -16.68 -3.87
CA SER A 102 19.06 -16.42 -2.92
C SER A 102 19.67 -15.03 -3.06
N GLU A 103 19.60 -14.42 -4.25
CA GLU A 103 20.06 -13.04 -4.48
C GLU A 103 18.95 -11.99 -4.27
N LEU A 104 17.67 -12.40 -4.16
CA LEU A 104 16.56 -11.46 -4.00
C LEU A 104 16.65 -10.79 -2.63
N THR A 105 16.97 -9.50 -2.59
CA THR A 105 17.08 -8.76 -1.32
C THR A 105 15.73 -8.36 -0.75
N VAL A 106 15.69 -8.04 0.55
CA VAL A 106 14.47 -7.53 1.20
C VAL A 106 13.98 -6.26 0.49
N LYS A 107 14.87 -5.30 0.25
CA LYS A 107 14.54 -4.07 -0.49
C LYS A 107 13.95 -4.34 -1.87
N GLN A 108 14.55 -5.25 -2.66
CA GLN A 108 14.01 -5.60 -3.97
C GLN A 108 12.60 -6.20 -3.85
N ALA A 109 12.38 -7.09 -2.88
CA ALA A 109 11.06 -7.66 -2.62
C ALA A 109 10.04 -6.56 -2.23
N VAL A 110 10.45 -5.59 -1.40
CA VAL A 110 9.63 -4.43 -1.02
C VAL A 110 9.28 -3.58 -2.23
N GLU A 111 10.25 -3.18 -3.06
CA GLU A 111 9.97 -2.31 -4.22
C GLU A 111 9.06 -2.99 -5.25
N VAL A 112 9.27 -4.29 -5.49
CA VAL A 112 8.38 -5.06 -6.37
C VAL A 112 6.97 -5.15 -5.78
N TYR A 113 6.84 -5.41 -4.48
CA TYR A 113 5.55 -5.38 -3.79
C TYR A 113 4.87 -4.02 -3.93
N LEU A 114 5.57 -2.92 -3.65
CA LEU A 114 5.02 -1.57 -3.68
C LEU A 114 4.60 -1.12 -5.08
N LYS A 115 5.35 -1.56 -6.11
CA LYS A 115 5.04 -1.27 -7.52
C LYS A 115 3.82 -2.05 -8.01
N GLU A 116 3.69 -3.32 -7.63
CA GLU A 116 2.70 -4.22 -8.23
C GLU A 116 1.47 -4.49 -7.37
N LYS A 117 1.55 -4.32 -6.05
CA LYS A 117 0.41 -4.54 -5.18
C LYS A 117 -0.76 -3.65 -5.60
N ARG A 118 -1.93 -4.29 -5.68
CA ARG A 118 -3.21 -3.62 -5.89
C ARG A 118 -4.13 -3.88 -4.71
N LYS A 119 -4.95 -2.88 -4.36
CA LYS A 119 -5.85 -2.90 -3.20
C LYS A 119 -7.30 -2.67 -3.65
N GLY A 120 -8.23 -3.33 -2.95
CA GLY A 120 -9.67 -3.16 -3.13
C GLY A 120 -10.21 -3.82 -4.40
N LYS A 121 -11.54 -3.79 -4.55
CA LYS A 121 -12.25 -4.35 -5.72
C LYS A 121 -11.81 -3.69 -7.04
N GLN A 122 -11.51 -2.39 -6.99
CA GLN A 122 -11.08 -1.58 -8.13
C GLN A 122 -9.61 -1.79 -8.53
N LYS A 123 -8.86 -2.65 -7.80
CA LYS A 123 -7.44 -2.94 -8.07
C LYS A 123 -6.57 -1.68 -8.21
N LEU A 124 -6.74 -0.73 -7.30
CA LEU A 124 -5.98 0.51 -7.33
C LEU A 124 -4.53 0.33 -6.81
N PRO A 125 -3.55 1.12 -7.29
CA PRO A 125 -2.19 1.12 -6.73
C PRO A 125 -2.17 1.70 -5.31
N LEU A 126 -1.16 1.36 -4.52
CA LEU A 126 -0.96 1.96 -3.19
C LEU A 126 -0.68 3.47 -3.31
N LYS A 127 -1.16 4.28 -2.34
CA LYS A 127 -0.81 5.73 -2.25
C LYS A 127 0.69 5.85 -1.94
N ASP A 128 1.34 6.91 -2.39
CA ASP A 128 2.79 7.09 -2.19
C ASP A 128 3.16 7.17 -0.70
N SER A 129 2.37 7.88 0.11
CA SER A 129 2.53 7.87 1.57
C SER A 129 2.43 6.48 2.21
N THR A 130 1.66 5.57 1.60
CA THR A 130 1.62 4.17 2.05
C THR A 130 2.89 3.44 1.65
N LYS A 131 3.43 3.69 0.45
CA LYS A 131 4.69 3.11 -0.01
C LYS A 131 5.84 3.51 0.91
N ASP A 132 5.95 4.80 1.21
CA ASP A 132 6.98 5.34 2.10
C ASP A 132 6.84 4.73 3.50
N SER A 133 5.63 4.62 4.02
CA SER A 133 5.40 3.97 5.31
C SER A 133 5.84 2.50 5.34
N TYR A 134 5.70 1.74 4.26
CA TYR A 134 6.21 0.36 4.20
C TYR A 134 7.74 0.32 4.20
N ARG A 135 8.38 1.18 3.41
CA ARG A 135 9.85 1.29 3.37
C ARG A 135 10.40 1.62 4.75
N ASP A 136 9.87 2.67 5.37
CA ASP A 136 10.34 3.15 6.67
C ASP A 136 10.16 2.09 7.75
N LYS A 137 8.97 1.47 7.84
CA LYS A 137 8.68 0.46 8.87
C LYS A 137 9.57 -0.78 8.77
N ILE A 138 9.81 -1.26 7.55
CA ILE A 138 10.67 -2.43 7.34
C ILE A 138 12.13 -2.07 7.57
N LYS A 139 12.56 -0.88 7.14
CA LYS A 139 13.91 -0.37 7.38
C LYS A 139 14.18 -0.13 8.86
N TYR A 140 13.22 0.41 9.62
CA TYR A 140 13.36 0.56 11.08
C TYR A 140 13.40 -0.78 11.81
N LEU A 141 12.73 -1.81 11.29
CA LEU A 141 12.81 -3.15 11.85
C LEU A 141 14.18 -3.79 11.58
N LEU A 142 14.66 -3.75 10.34
CA LEU A 142 15.82 -4.54 9.93
C LEU A 142 17.15 -3.78 10.05
N GLY A 143 17.14 -2.46 10.00
CA GLY A 143 18.35 -1.65 9.90
C GLY A 143 19.12 -1.99 8.61
N ASP A 144 20.40 -2.34 8.76
CA ASP A 144 21.28 -2.68 7.64
C ASP A 144 20.85 -3.97 6.91
N ASP A 145 20.21 -4.92 7.61
CA ASP A 145 19.67 -6.16 7.03
C ASP A 145 18.51 -5.92 6.03
N TYR A 146 18.09 -4.66 5.83
CA TYR A 146 17.14 -4.29 4.79
C TYR A 146 17.69 -4.49 3.37
N GLU A 147 19.00 -4.41 3.19
CA GLU A 147 19.66 -4.60 1.90
C GLU A 147 20.08 -6.06 1.68
N GLU A 148 19.98 -6.91 2.69
CA GLU A 148 20.41 -8.31 2.66
C GLU A 148 19.43 -9.23 1.90
N PRO A 149 19.89 -10.42 1.47
CA PRO A 149 19.02 -11.44 0.88
C PRO A 149 17.78 -11.72 1.72
N LEU A 150 16.62 -11.82 1.09
CA LEU A 150 15.37 -12.15 1.77
C LEU A 150 15.49 -13.47 2.55
N VAL A 151 16.25 -14.43 2.03
CA VAL A 151 16.47 -15.75 2.65
C VAL A 151 17.39 -15.72 3.87
N SER A 152 18.16 -14.66 4.09
CA SER A 152 19.01 -14.53 5.29
C SER A 152 18.23 -14.03 6.52
N ILE A 153 17.00 -13.54 6.32
CA ILE A 153 16.15 -13.05 7.40
C ILE A 153 15.49 -14.23 8.11
N THR A 154 15.97 -14.54 9.32
CA THR A 154 15.46 -15.65 10.16
C THR A 154 14.63 -15.15 11.34
N GLU A 155 13.91 -16.06 12.00
CA GLU A 155 13.16 -15.76 13.22
C GLU A 155 14.08 -15.26 14.34
N GLU A 156 15.27 -15.82 14.48
CA GLU A 156 16.27 -15.41 15.48
C GLU A 156 16.78 -13.99 15.22
N LEU A 157 17.02 -13.63 13.95
CA LEU A 157 17.39 -12.27 13.57
C LEU A 157 16.27 -11.29 13.94
N ILE A 158 15.03 -11.62 13.60
CA ILE A 158 13.85 -10.79 13.92
C ILE A 158 13.72 -10.61 15.43
N ALA A 159 13.88 -11.67 16.23
CA ALA A 159 13.82 -11.59 17.68
C ALA A 159 14.85 -10.60 18.25
N LYS A 160 16.09 -10.66 17.77
CA LYS A 160 17.15 -9.72 18.15
C LYS A 160 16.79 -8.28 17.76
N LYS A 161 16.33 -8.07 16.52
CA LYS A 161 15.98 -6.73 16.01
C LYS A 161 14.84 -6.07 16.80
N ILE A 162 13.83 -6.85 17.19
CA ILE A 162 12.69 -6.33 17.97
C ILE A 162 13.12 -5.90 19.37
N ALA A 163 14.11 -6.59 19.96
CA ALA A 163 14.62 -6.24 21.30
C ALA A 163 15.29 -4.85 21.33
N ASP A 164 15.86 -4.41 20.21
CA ASP A 164 16.59 -3.14 20.09
C ASP A 164 15.71 -1.92 19.76
N ILE A 165 14.40 -2.12 19.53
CA ILE A 165 13.47 -1.08 19.09
C ILE A 165 12.22 -1.02 19.97
N THR A 166 11.43 0.04 19.83
CA THR A 166 10.18 0.13 20.59
C THR A 166 9.19 -0.97 20.15
N PRO A 167 8.36 -1.51 21.07
CA PRO A 167 7.37 -2.53 20.73
C PRO A 167 6.44 -2.10 19.57
N SER A 168 6.11 -0.80 19.47
CA SER A 168 5.30 -0.27 18.37
C SER A 168 6.01 -0.30 17.02
N GLN A 169 7.31 0.05 17.00
CA GLN A 169 8.12 -0.03 15.78
C GLN A 169 8.28 -1.48 15.34
N GLY A 170 8.68 -2.38 16.24
CA GLY A 170 8.77 -3.81 15.96
C GLY A 170 7.47 -4.36 15.42
N ALA A 171 6.35 -3.96 16.02
CA ALA A 171 5.06 -4.45 15.60
C ALA A 171 4.62 -3.97 14.21
N THR A 172 4.81 -2.69 13.92
CA THR A 172 4.46 -2.14 12.61
C THR A 172 5.41 -2.61 11.51
N GLY A 173 6.69 -2.81 11.82
CA GLY A 173 7.67 -3.44 10.96
C GLY A 173 7.29 -4.86 10.58
N CYS A 174 7.02 -5.72 11.58
CA CYS A 174 6.66 -7.13 11.35
C CYS A 174 5.39 -7.28 10.51
N ARG A 175 4.35 -6.48 10.76
CA ARG A 175 3.14 -6.48 9.91
C ARG A 175 3.44 -6.11 8.45
N SER A 176 4.31 -5.12 8.25
CA SER A 176 4.69 -4.66 6.91
C SER A 176 5.53 -5.70 6.18
N LEU A 177 6.52 -6.28 6.87
CA LEU A 177 7.38 -7.35 6.34
C LEU A 177 6.56 -8.61 6.03
N SER A 178 5.66 -9.02 6.92
CA SER A 178 4.78 -10.17 6.72
C SER A 178 3.93 -10.03 5.45
N ALA A 179 3.39 -8.84 5.20
CA ALA A 179 2.60 -8.57 4.00
C ALA A 179 3.43 -8.66 2.71
N VAL A 180 4.68 -8.16 2.73
CA VAL A 180 5.62 -8.24 1.61
C VAL A 180 6.06 -9.69 1.40
N TRP A 181 6.51 -10.36 2.45
CA TRP A 181 7.00 -11.74 2.42
C TRP A 181 5.97 -12.71 1.85
N ASN A 182 4.76 -12.70 2.41
CA ASN A 182 3.68 -13.58 1.96
C ASN A 182 3.26 -13.31 0.52
N TRP A 183 3.29 -12.04 0.09
CA TRP A 183 2.98 -11.70 -1.29
C TRP A 183 4.09 -12.18 -2.24
N THR A 184 5.36 -11.97 -1.88
CA THR A 184 6.52 -12.40 -2.67
C THR A 184 6.56 -13.92 -2.81
N ARG A 185 6.30 -14.66 -1.71
CA ARG A 185 6.23 -16.14 -1.70
C ARG A 185 5.12 -16.71 -2.57
N LYS A 186 3.97 -16.03 -2.67
CA LYS A 186 2.81 -16.50 -3.46
C LYS A 186 3.01 -16.42 -4.98
N ARG A 187 4.02 -15.68 -5.46
CA ARG A 187 4.30 -15.49 -6.89
C ARG A 187 4.75 -16.80 -7.54
N LYS A 188 4.28 -17.05 -8.78
CA LYS A 188 4.44 -18.34 -9.51
C LYS A 188 5.90 -18.81 -9.62
N GLY A 189 6.87 -17.88 -9.68
CA GLY A 189 8.29 -18.19 -9.76
C GLY A 189 9.00 -18.43 -8.41
N ASN A 190 8.33 -18.17 -7.29
CA ASN A 190 8.94 -18.16 -5.95
C ASN A 190 8.38 -19.25 -5.02
N ARG A 191 7.29 -19.91 -5.42
CA ARG A 191 6.63 -20.94 -4.60
C ARG A 191 7.59 -22.12 -4.35
N GLY A 192 7.81 -22.42 -3.08
CA GLY A 192 8.74 -23.48 -2.66
C GLY A 192 10.21 -23.08 -2.66
N LEU A 193 10.56 -21.84 -3.00
CA LEU A 193 11.93 -21.32 -2.98
C LEU A 193 12.16 -20.30 -1.86
N ILE A 194 11.14 -19.48 -1.56
CA ILE A 194 11.19 -18.56 -0.42
C ILE A 194 10.74 -19.31 0.84
N PRO A 195 11.52 -19.24 1.94
CA PRO A 195 11.19 -19.93 3.18
C PRO A 195 9.91 -19.41 3.82
N GLU A 196 9.50 -20.07 4.91
CA GLU A 196 8.39 -19.60 5.72
C GLU A 196 8.66 -18.19 6.25
N ASN A 197 7.58 -17.49 6.58
CA ASN A 197 7.64 -16.09 6.96
C ASN A 197 8.27 -15.95 8.36
N PRO A 198 9.46 -15.35 8.50
CA PRO A 198 10.19 -15.29 9.77
C PRO A 198 9.57 -14.31 10.76
N VAL A 199 8.50 -13.59 10.37
CA VAL A 199 7.73 -12.74 11.29
C VAL A 199 6.36 -13.34 11.58
N ARG A 200 6.10 -14.63 11.27
CA ARG A 200 4.78 -15.25 11.41
C ARG A 200 4.29 -15.23 12.85
N LEU A 201 5.11 -15.71 13.79
CA LEU A 201 4.79 -15.77 15.23
C LEU A 201 4.40 -14.40 15.77
N TRP A 202 5.17 -13.38 15.40
CA TRP A 202 4.83 -12.00 15.72
C TRP A 202 3.53 -11.59 15.01
N SER A 203 3.34 -11.89 13.72
CA SER A 203 2.16 -11.42 12.96
C SER A 203 0.81 -12.05 13.29
N GLU A 204 0.78 -13.25 13.85
CA GLU A 204 -0.45 -14.04 14.07
C GLU A 204 -0.93 -14.05 15.53
N ASP A 205 -0.03 -13.90 16.51
CA ASP A 205 -0.44 -13.78 17.90
C ASP A 205 -0.85 -12.34 18.22
N ASN A 206 -2.12 -12.13 18.54
CA ASN A 206 -2.61 -10.88 19.16
C ASN A 206 -1.83 -10.53 20.44
N ASP A 207 -1.19 -11.51 21.08
CA ASP A 207 -0.31 -11.35 22.25
C ASP A 207 1.14 -10.93 21.88
N GLY A 208 1.59 -11.16 20.64
CA GLY A 208 2.99 -10.95 20.21
C GLY A 208 3.27 -9.60 19.53
N LEU A 209 2.27 -8.96 18.95
CA LEU A 209 2.40 -7.60 18.40
C LEU A 209 1.80 -6.61 19.36
N TYR A 210 2.65 -5.83 20.02
CA TYR A 210 2.22 -4.66 20.78
C TYR A 210 1.15 -3.87 20.03
N VAL A 211 -0.08 -3.96 20.54
CA VAL A 211 -1.19 -3.10 20.14
C VAL A 211 -1.20 -1.97 21.16
N PRO A 212 -0.80 -0.74 20.78
CA PRO A 212 -0.88 0.38 21.70
C PRO A 212 -2.34 0.51 22.16
N PRO A 213 -2.59 0.74 23.45
CA PRO A 213 -3.95 0.93 23.95
C PRO A 213 -4.62 2.06 23.17
N PRO A 214 -5.94 1.98 22.92
CA PRO A 214 -6.66 3.04 22.25
C PRO A 214 -6.42 4.37 22.97
N ARG A 215 -5.88 5.37 22.26
CA ARG A 215 -5.72 6.71 22.83
C ARG A 215 -7.10 7.29 23.11
N LYS A 216 -7.36 7.68 24.37
CA LYS A 216 -8.64 8.23 24.84
C LYS A 216 -8.70 9.77 24.84
N GLY A 217 -7.66 10.44 24.36
CA GLY A 217 -7.54 11.89 24.37
C GLY A 217 -8.69 12.59 23.63
N HIS A 218 -9.25 13.62 24.25
CA HIS A 218 -10.17 14.59 23.67
C HIS A 218 -10.10 15.87 24.53
N ILE A 219 -10.44 17.02 23.96
CA ILE A 219 -10.66 18.24 24.74
C ILE A 219 -11.95 18.03 25.54
N ARG A 220 -11.87 18.11 26.86
CA ARG A 220 -13.06 18.00 27.73
C ARG A 220 -13.88 19.27 27.64
N LYS A 221 -15.19 19.16 27.83
CA LYS A 221 -16.15 20.26 27.64
C LYS A 221 -15.83 21.48 28.51
N GLU A 222 -15.27 21.26 29.71
CA GLU A 222 -14.95 22.31 30.67
C GLU A 222 -13.82 23.23 30.20
N TYR A 223 -13.01 22.77 29.24
CA TYR A 223 -11.90 23.56 28.69
C TYR A 223 -12.21 24.14 27.31
N LEU A 224 -13.42 23.94 26.77
CA LEU A 224 -13.71 24.35 25.40
C LEU A 224 -13.70 25.87 25.23
N GLU A 225 -14.20 26.62 26.20
CA GLU A 225 -14.17 28.08 26.16
C GLU A 225 -12.74 28.62 26.07
N ASP A 226 -11.87 28.23 27.00
CA ASP A 226 -10.46 28.64 27.01
C ASP A 226 -9.71 28.15 25.76
N TRP A 227 -10.03 26.95 25.29
CA TRP A 227 -9.45 26.42 24.06
C TRP A 227 -9.85 27.25 22.83
N PHE A 228 -11.12 27.63 22.70
CA PHE A 228 -11.57 28.49 21.59
C PHE A 228 -10.95 29.89 21.69
N ASN A 229 -10.87 30.49 22.88
CA ASN A 229 -10.17 31.76 23.11
C ASN A 229 -8.71 31.69 22.61
N ALA A 230 -8.00 30.64 23.02
CA ALA A 230 -6.61 30.43 22.62
C ALA A 230 -6.46 30.16 21.12
N VAL A 231 -7.38 29.41 20.51
CA VAL A 231 -7.39 29.09 19.08
C VAL A 231 -7.65 30.33 18.23
N GLU A 232 -8.64 31.14 18.57
CA GLU A 232 -8.99 32.35 17.81
C GLU A 232 -7.87 33.41 17.81
N ALA A 233 -7.02 33.41 18.84
CA ALA A 233 -5.81 34.24 18.89
C ALA A 233 -4.68 33.73 17.96
N GLN A 234 -4.76 32.51 17.45
CA GLN A 234 -3.74 31.93 16.57
C GLN A 234 -3.99 32.25 15.11
N LYS A 235 -2.92 32.58 14.37
CA LYS A 235 -2.95 32.78 12.90
C LYS A 235 -3.63 31.63 12.15
N HIS A 236 -3.42 30.39 12.61
CA HIS A 236 -3.96 29.18 11.98
C HIS A 236 -5.15 28.58 12.75
N GLY A 237 -5.73 29.34 13.69
CA GLY A 237 -6.79 28.90 14.59
C GLY A 237 -7.99 28.30 13.89
N ASP A 238 -8.44 28.95 12.82
CA ASP A 238 -9.60 28.54 12.03
C ASP A 238 -9.50 27.11 11.50
N CYS A 239 -8.31 26.63 11.17
CA CYS A 239 -8.16 25.25 10.73
C CYS A 239 -8.43 24.29 11.90
N LEU A 240 -7.98 24.59 13.12
CA LEU A 240 -8.24 23.75 14.29
C LEU A 240 -9.72 23.80 14.71
N ALA A 241 -10.33 24.99 14.69
CA ALA A 241 -11.76 25.16 14.91
C ALA A 241 -12.58 24.42 13.83
N TRP A 242 -12.13 24.39 12.57
CA TRP A 242 -12.73 23.56 11.53
C TRP A 242 -12.68 22.07 11.88
N LEU A 243 -11.53 21.55 12.35
CA LEU A 243 -11.39 20.14 12.72
C LEU A 243 -12.32 19.73 13.86
N ILE A 244 -12.49 20.58 14.88
CA ILE A 244 -13.37 20.26 16.02
C ILE A 244 -14.85 20.38 15.66
N LEU A 245 -15.21 21.29 14.73
CA LEU A 245 -16.61 21.52 14.32
C LEU A 245 -17.09 20.61 13.19
N THR A 246 -16.18 20.00 12.41
CA THR A 246 -16.53 19.07 11.30
C THR A 246 -16.09 17.64 11.54
N GLY A 247 -15.22 17.41 12.52
CA GLY A 247 -14.56 16.12 12.72
C GLY A 247 -13.63 15.71 11.58
N ASN A 248 -13.28 16.60 10.63
CA ASN A 248 -12.40 16.28 9.50
C ASN A 248 -10.99 15.89 9.96
N ARG A 249 -10.23 15.19 9.10
CA ARG A 249 -8.78 14.97 9.34
C ARG A 249 -8.01 16.24 8.96
N LEU A 250 -6.84 16.45 9.60
CA LEU A 250 -6.00 17.60 9.27
C LEU A 250 -5.66 17.67 7.78
N GLU A 251 -5.25 16.56 7.18
CA GLU A 251 -4.89 16.53 5.75
C GLU A 251 -6.10 16.74 4.83
N GLU A 252 -7.30 16.35 5.26
CA GLU A 252 -8.54 16.66 4.53
C GLU A 252 -8.81 18.17 4.56
N ALA A 253 -8.70 18.81 5.74
CA ALA A 253 -8.88 20.24 5.87
C ALA A 253 -7.79 21.06 5.13
N ARG A 254 -6.53 20.62 5.19
CA ARG A 254 -5.41 21.28 4.48
C ARG A 254 -5.51 21.15 2.96
N GLY A 255 -6.16 20.11 2.48
CA GLY A 255 -6.37 19.87 1.05
C GLY A 255 -7.58 20.62 0.46
N LEU A 256 -8.37 21.31 1.27
CA LEU A 256 -9.54 22.05 0.80
C LEU A 256 -9.14 23.32 0.04
N GLU A 257 -9.66 23.46 -1.17
CA GLU A 257 -9.53 24.65 -2.01
C GLU A 257 -10.85 25.42 -2.11
N TRP A 258 -10.80 26.70 -2.49
CA TRP A 258 -12.02 27.51 -2.64
C TRP A 258 -13.02 26.96 -3.67
N ALA A 259 -12.54 26.15 -4.63
CA ALA A 259 -13.35 25.46 -5.62
C ALA A 259 -14.15 24.28 -5.03
N ASP A 260 -13.77 23.78 -3.85
CA ASP A 260 -14.48 22.70 -3.17
C ASP A 260 -15.68 23.18 -2.37
N PHE A 261 -15.90 24.50 -2.25
CA PHE A 261 -16.99 25.08 -1.49
C PHE A 261 -18.09 25.65 -2.38
N ASP A 262 -19.29 25.10 -2.24
CA ASP A 262 -20.51 25.64 -2.81
C ASP A 262 -21.33 26.35 -1.71
N PHE A 263 -21.20 27.68 -1.67
CA PHE A 263 -21.91 28.53 -0.72
C PHE A 263 -23.41 28.70 -1.05
N ARG A 264 -23.86 28.29 -2.23
CA ARG A 264 -25.28 28.31 -2.60
C ARG A 264 -26.00 27.14 -1.95
N THR A 265 -25.41 25.94 -2.01
CA THR A 265 -25.95 24.72 -1.38
C THR A 265 -25.53 24.59 0.07
N GLY A 266 -24.48 25.29 0.50
CA GLY A 266 -23.94 25.19 1.85
C GLY A 266 -23.12 23.93 2.08
N LEU A 267 -22.55 23.36 1.01
CA LEU A 267 -21.80 22.11 1.03
C LEU A 267 -20.33 22.34 0.65
N TYR A 268 -19.47 21.43 1.09
CA TYR A 268 -18.09 21.34 0.64
C TYR A 268 -17.72 19.91 0.27
N THR A 269 -16.82 19.73 -0.69
CA THR A 269 -16.42 18.42 -1.22
C THR A 269 -15.02 18.02 -0.75
N LEU A 270 -14.88 16.83 -0.18
CA LEU A 270 -13.58 16.21 0.08
C LEU A 270 -13.20 15.28 -1.08
N ARG A 271 -12.23 15.69 -1.92
CA ARG A 271 -11.84 14.95 -3.14
C ARG A 271 -10.85 13.81 -2.90
N ASP A 272 -9.70 14.08 -2.27
CA ASP A 272 -8.69 13.04 -1.96
C ASP A 272 -8.84 12.47 -0.55
N THR A 273 -9.98 11.82 -0.29
CA THR A 273 -10.19 11.20 1.02
C THR A 273 -9.25 10.02 1.24
N LYS A 274 -9.03 9.67 2.52
CA LYS A 274 -8.29 8.44 2.89
C LYS A 274 -8.84 7.20 2.19
N ASN A 275 -10.13 7.20 1.86
CA ASN A 275 -10.86 6.10 1.26
C ASN A 275 -10.96 6.18 -0.28
N ARG A 276 -10.47 7.27 -0.90
CA ARG A 276 -10.54 7.55 -2.36
C ARG A 276 -11.97 7.62 -2.92
N THR A 277 -12.90 8.04 -2.07
CA THR A 277 -14.27 8.36 -2.47
C THR A 277 -14.48 9.84 -2.21
N GLU A 278 -15.02 10.56 -3.19
CA GLU A 278 -15.47 11.93 -2.98
C GLU A 278 -16.67 11.94 -2.03
N VAL A 279 -16.69 12.86 -1.08
CA VAL A 279 -17.78 13.00 -0.12
C VAL A 279 -18.13 14.48 0.00
N GLU A 280 -19.41 14.79 -0.11
CA GLU A 280 -19.95 16.12 0.15
C GLU A 280 -20.45 16.19 1.59
N LEU A 281 -20.11 17.28 2.27
CA LEU A 281 -20.45 17.52 3.67
C LEU A 281 -20.94 18.96 3.86
N PRO A 282 -21.81 19.22 4.85
CA PRO A 282 -22.31 20.57 5.11
C PRO A 282 -21.25 21.48 5.72
N ILE A 283 -21.26 22.75 5.31
CA ILE A 283 -20.40 23.80 5.89
C ILE A 283 -20.97 24.19 7.27
N PRO A 284 -20.17 24.17 8.36
CA PRO A 284 -20.60 24.65 9.68
C PRO A 284 -21.07 26.10 9.63
N GLU A 285 -22.15 26.41 10.35
CA GLU A 285 -22.75 27.75 10.34
C GLU A 285 -21.76 28.80 10.86
N TYR A 286 -20.99 28.46 11.89
CA TYR A 286 -19.93 29.28 12.48
C TYR A 286 -18.91 29.78 11.45
N PHE A 287 -18.71 29.03 10.36
CA PHE A 287 -17.74 29.36 9.32
C PHE A 287 -18.33 30.03 8.08
N LYS A 288 -19.65 29.96 7.84
CA LYS A 288 -20.23 30.40 6.56
C LYS A 288 -19.89 31.84 6.20
N ASP A 289 -20.16 32.79 7.10
CA ASP A 289 -19.89 34.20 6.87
C ASP A 289 -18.40 34.51 6.78
N LYS A 290 -17.60 33.88 7.65
CA LYS A 290 -16.14 34.06 7.69
C LYS A 290 -15.48 33.59 6.40
N LEU A 291 -15.87 32.42 5.92
CA LEU A 291 -15.35 31.83 4.68
C LEU A 291 -15.85 32.59 3.44
N LYS A 292 -17.11 33.03 3.42
CA LYS A 292 -17.66 33.86 2.33
C LYS A 292 -16.91 35.19 2.21
N LYS A 293 -16.61 35.85 3.34
CA LYS A 293 -15.78 37.07 3.39
C LYS A 293 -14.32 36.84 2.98
N ARG A 294 -13.76 35.66 3.25
CA ARG A 294 -12.39 35.32 2.81
C ARG A 294 -12.34 35.02 1.31
N LYS A 295 -13.30 34.25 0.78
CA LYS A 295 -13.41 33.93 -0.66
C LYS A 295 -13.57 35.16 -1.54
N SER A 296 -14.20 36.23 -1.05
CA SER A 296 -14.33 37.48 -1.81
C SER A 296 -12.99 38.20 -2.00
N LYS A 297 -12.02 37.98 -1.10
CA LYS A 297 -10.66 38.54 -1.17
C LYS A 297 -9.69 37.60 -1.89
N GLU A 298 -9.81 36.30 -1.64
CA GLU A 298 -8.95 35.26 -2.18
C GLU A 298 -9.80 34.21 -2.90
N LYS A 299 -9.78 34.25 -4.24
CA LYS A 299 -10.67 33.38 -5.05
C LYS A 299 -10.11 31.98 -5.31
N THR A 300 -8.79 31.79 -5.15
CA THR A 300 -8.06 30.57 -5.53
C THR A 300 -7.04 30.19 -4.46
N GLY A 301 -6.72 28.90 -4.36
CA GLY A 301 -5.75 28.36 -3.41
C GLY A 301 -6.40 27.70 -2.18
N PRO A 302 -5.56 27.30 -1.20
CA PRO A 302 -6.01 26.54 -0.03
C PRO A 302 -6.83 27.42 0.91
N VAL A 303 -7.96 26.89 1.40
CA VAL A 303 -8.82 27.58 2.37
C VAL A 303 -8.16 27.71 3.74
N PHE A 304 -7.33 26.72 4.10
CA PHE A 304 -6.61 26.64 5.36
C PHE A 304 -5.11 26.49 5.13
N THR A 305 -4.31 27.38 5.72
CA THR A 305 -2.85 27.40 5.55
C THR A 305 -2.10 26.71 6.71
N MET A 306 -2.71 25.74 7.37
CA MET A 306 -2.10 25.07 8.53
C MET A 306 -0.84 24.29 8.10
N PRO A 307 0.32 24.47 8.76
CA PRO A 307 1.51 23.65 8.50
C PRO A 307 1.28 22.17 8.86
N ALA A 308 1.93 21.26 8.12
CA ALA A 308 1.87 19.82 8.41
C ALA A 308 2.39 19.50 9.83
N GLN A 309 3.48 20.15 10.23
CA GLN A 309 4.07 20.07 11.56
C GLN A 309 3.54 21.22 12.42
N ASN A 310 2.38 21.00 13.05
CA ASN A 310 1.73 22.00 13.91
C ASN A 310 1.89 21.72 15.41
N SER A 311 2.91 20.95 15.82
CA SER A 311 3.15 20.58 17.22
C SER A 311 3.38 21.79 18.13
N ARG A 312 4.09 22.80 17.63
CA ARG A 312 4.34 24.06 18.35
C ARG A 312 3.05 24.83 18.61
N ILE A 313 2.24 25.06 17.57
CA ILE A 313 0.94 25.75 17.67
C ILE A 313 0.04 25.06 18.71
N ARG A 314 -0.04 23.71 18.66
CA ARG A 314 -0.82 22.96 19.66
C ARG A 314 -0.28 23.10 21.07
N THR A 315 1.05 23.16 21.23
CA THR A 315 1.68 23.35 22.54
C THR A 315 1.39 24.74 23.10
N GLU A 316 1.43 25.76 22.27
CA GLU A 316 1.09 27.15 22.64
C GLU A 316 -0.37 27.26 23.07
N ILE A 317 -1.30 26.66 22.30
CA ILE A 317 -2.73 26.61 22.65
C ILE A 317 -2.95 25.82 23.95
N THR A 318 -2.32 24.65 24.12
CA THR A 318 -2.42 23.85 25.36
C THR A 318 -2.03 24.66 26.58
N LYS A 319 -0.98 25.47 26.50
CA LYS A 319 -0.55 26.34 27.60
C LYS A 319 -1.53 27.49 27.82
N ALA A 320 -1.94 28.18 26.75
CA ALA A 320 -2.84 29.32 26.84
C ALA A 320 -4.24 28.95 27.36
N ALA A 321 -4.71 27.74 27.08
CA ALA A 321 -5.99 27.21 27.53
C ALA A 321 -5.88 26.33 28.79
N GLU A 322 -4.71 26.33 29.46
CA GLU A 322 -4.44 25.58 30.70
C GLU A 322 -4.87 24.11 30.67
N LEU A 323 -4.70 23.47 29.51
CA LEU A 323 -5.10 22.08 29.34
C LEU A 323 -4.19 21.14 30.14
N PRO A 324 -4.74 20.09 30.78
CA PRO A 324 -3.96 19.16 31.58
C PRO A 324 -2.93 18.38 30.75
N GLU A 325 -3.23 18.14 29.47
CA GLU A 325 -2.35 17.44 28.55
C GLU A 325 -2.37 18.10 27.17
N ARG A 326 -1.25 17.96 26.45
CA ARG A 326 -1.14 18.45 25.07
C ARG A 326 -2.00 17.60 24.13
N PHE A 327 -3.02 18.22 23.53
CA PHE A 327 -3.87 17.59 22.53
C PHE A 327 -3.15 17.36 21.19
N THR A 328 -3.64 16.38 20.43
CA THR A 328 -3.28 16.10 19.04
C THR A 328 -4.39 16.53 18.09
N ASN A 329 -4.10 16.68 16.79
CA ASN A 329 -5.14 16.99 15.79
C ASN A 329 -6.26 15.94 15.78
N HIS A 330 -5.94 14.69 16.12
CA HIS A 330 -6.93 13.61 16.16
C HIS A 330 -7.83 13.69 17.41
N ASP A 331 -7.39 14.36 18.48
CA ASP A 331 -8.20 14.57 19.67
C ASP A 331 -9.34 15.57 19.40
N LEU A 332 -9.16 16.54 18.49
CA LEU A 332 -10.24 17.42 18.03
C LEU A 332 -11.35 16.65 17.33
N ARG A 333 -10.95 15.74 16.44
CA ARG A 333 -11.88 14.80 15.78
C ARG A 333 -12.58 13.87 16.77
N ARG A 334 -11.89 13.47 17.85
CA ARG A 334 -12.52 12.68 18.93
C ARG A 334 -13.48 13.53 19.75
N THR A 335 -13.16 14.79 20.04
CA THR A 335 -14.08 15.72 20.72
C THR A 335 -15.36 15.88 19.91
N PHE A 336 -15.28 16.11 18.60
CA PHE A 336 -16.44 16.12 17.69
C PHE A 336 -17.28 14.84 17.85
N ALA A 337 -16.64 13.67 17.83
CA ALA A 337 -17.35 12.40 17.95
C ALA A 337 -17.94 12.15 19.34
N THR A 338 -17.26 12.60 20.40
CA THR A 338 -17.69 12.43 21.79
C THR A 338 -18.93 13.28 22.06
N ILE A 339 -18.88 14.57 21.72
CA ILE A 339 -20.01 15.48 21.89
C ILE A 339 -21.12 15.13 20.89
N GLY A 340 -20.78 14.79 19.64
CA GLY A 340 -21.78 14.43 18.65
C GLY A 340 -22.62 13.21 19.05
N ARG A 341 -22.04 12.23 19.75
CA ARG A 341 -22.78 11.07 20.27
C ARG A 341 -23.81 11.41 21.35
N THR A 342 -23.73 12.59 21.98
CA THR A 342 -24.73 12.99 22.99
C THR A 342 -25.94 13.67 22.37
N VAL A 343 -25.86 14.11 21.10
CA VAL A 343 -26.92 14.89 20.43
C VAL A 343 -27.39 14.31 19.10
N CYS A 344 -26.68 13.31 18.56
CA CYS A 344 -26.97 12.69 17.26
C CYS A 344 -26.79 11.18 17.31
N ASP A 345 -27.44 10.48 16.36
CA ASP A 345 -27.22 9.05 16.17
C ASP A 345 -25.77 8.74 15.79
N HIS A 346 -25.25 7.61 16.28
CA HIS A 346 -23.87 7.21 16.08
C HIS A 346 -23.50 7.02 14.60
N THR A 347 -24.46 6.64 13.77
CA THR A 347 -24.27 6.51 12.32
C THR A 347 -24.09 7.87 11.66
N MET A 348 -24.90 8.87 12.05
CA MET A 348 -24.78 10.24 11.53
C MET A 348 -23.43 10.85 11.89
N VAL A 349 -22.98 10.67 13.13
CA VAL A 349 -21.65 11.10 13.57
C VAL A 349 -20.55 10.45 12.72
N LYS A 350 -20.65 9.13 12.45
CA LYS A 350 -19.69 8.42 11.59
C LYS A 350 -19.71 8.93 10.14
N GLN A 351 -20.88 9.23 9.59
CA GLN A 351 -21.03 9.76 8.23
C GLN A 351 -20.43 11.15 8.09
N LEU A 352 -20.73 12.08 9.01
CA LEU A 352 -20.14 13.43 9.04
C LEU A 352 -18.61 13.37 9.16
N MET A 353 -18.09 12.37 9.87
CA MET A 353 -16.67 12.13 9.99
C MET A 353 -16.05 11.41 8.77
N ASN A 354 -16.83 11.04 7.74
CA ASN A 354 -16.38 10.23 6.61
C ASN A 354 -15.67 8.92 7.07
N HIS A 355 -16.35 8.17 7.93
CA HIS A 355 -16.00 6.79 8.27
C HIS A 355 -16.72 5.80 7.35
N LEU A 356 -15.99 4.79 6.85
CA LEU A 356 -16.62 3.66 6.15
C LEU A 356 -17.53 2.91 7.12
N ILE A 357 -18.79 2.76 6.75
CA ILE A 357 -19.77 1.93 7.45
C ILE A 357 -19.68 0.53 6.85
N SER A 358 -19.40 -0.48 7.67
CA SER A 358 -19.14 -1.85 7.23
C SER A 358 -20.40 -2.71 7.11
N ASP A 359 -21.55 -2.23 7.57
CA ASP A 359 -22.80 -3.00 7.56
C ASP A 359 -23.53 -2.92 6.22
N ILE A 360 -23.81 -4.10 5.68
CA ILE A 360 -24.43 -4.37 4.37
C ILE A 360 -25.92 -3.91 4.36
N THR A 361 -26.49 -3.61 5.51
CA THR A 361 -27.89 -3.17 5.69
C THR A 361 -28.10 -1.67 5.59
N PHE A 362 -27.05 -0.86 5.48
CA PHE A 362 -27.19 0.53 5.05
C PHE A 362 -27.25 0.56 3.52
N ASP A 363 -28.37 0.06 3.00
CA ASP A 363 -28.80 0.35 1.65
C ASP A 363 -28.90 1.88 1.52
N TYR A 364 -28.39 2.39 0.41
CA TYR A 364 -28.24 3.81 0.16
C TYR A 364 -29.61 4.48 -0.03
N SER A 365 -30.32 4.79 1.05
CA SER A 365 -30.98 6.09 1.08
C SER A 365 -29.86 7.10 1.20
N GLN A 366 -29.51 7.74 0.07
CA GLN A 366 -28.73 8.96 0.09
C GLN A 366 -29.48 9.94 1.00
N LEU A 367 -29.10 9.98 2.27
CA LEU A 367 -29.55 11.04 3.16
C LEU A 367 -29.18 12.34 2.45
N ASP A 368 -30.18 13.17 2.24
CA ASP A 368 -29.99 14.40 1.51
C ASP A 368 -29.00 15.30 2.27
N GLY A 369 -28.39 16.26 1.56
CA GLY A 369 -27.47 17.20 2.20
C GLY A 369 -28.10 17.96 3.38
N SER A 370 -29.45 18.08 3.42
CA SER A 370 -30.19 18.73 4.50
C SER A 370 -30.19 17.94 5.80
N ASP A 371 -30.33 16.61 5.77
CA ASP A 371 -30.30 15.75 6.95
C ASP A 371 -28.93 15.84 7.64
N LEU A 372 -27.85 15.69 6.87
CA LEU A 372 -26.49 15.86 7.39
C LEU A 372 -26.25 17.27 7.90
N ALA A 373 -26.78 18.30 7.24
CA ALA A 373 -26.65 19.69 7.69
C ALA A 373 -27.39 19.94 9.01
N GLN A 374 -28.53 19.28 9.23
CA GLN A 374 -29.26 19.36 10.50
C GLN A 374 -28.48 18.67 11.62
N GLN A 375 -27.94 17.47 11.37
CA GLN A 375 -27.14 16.77 12.39
C GLN A 375 -25.86 17.55 12.71
N LEU A 376 -25.16 18.09 11.70
CA LEU A 376 -23.98 18.91 11.93
C LEU A 376 -24.30 20.12 12.81
N ARG A 377 -25.42 20.82 12.54
CA ARG A 377 -25.86 21.97 13.35
C ARG A 377 -26.08 21.62 14.81
N LYS A 378 -26.64 20.44 15.12
CA LYS A 378 -26.81 19.98 16.52
C LYS A 378 -25.46 19.79 17.21
N ILE A 379 -24.51 19.14 16.53
CA ILE A 379 -23.17 18.89 17.08
C ILE A 379 -22.41 20.20 17.26
N GLU A 380 -22.43 21.07 16.25
CA GLU A 380 -21.83 22.41 16.28
C GLU A 380 -22.40 23.25 17.43
N ALA A 381 -23.73 23.29 17.59
CA ALA A 381 -24.37 24.02 18.68
C ALA A 381 -23.90 23.52 20.06
N ALA A 382 -23.86 22.20 20.27
CA ALA A 382 -23.40 21.62 21.54
C ALA A 382 -21.92 21.93 21.84
N ILE A 383 -21.06 21.99 20.82
CA ILE A 383 -19.65 22.38 20.97
C ILE A 383 -19.55 23.87 21.30
N LEU A 384 -20.27 24.73 20.58
CA LEU A 384 -20.22 26.18 20.72
C LEU A 384 -20.84 26.67 22.04
N GLU A 385 -21.85 25.97 22.55
CA GLU A 385 -22.44 26.22 23.87
C GLU A 385 -21.37 26.06 24.97
N HIS A 386 -20.65 24.93 24.96
CA HIS A 386 -19.53 24.72 25.88
C HIS A 386 -18.33 25.66 25.64
N ALA A 387 -18.24 26.26 24.46
CA ALA A 387 -17.20 27.23 24.12
C ALA A 387 -17.57 28.69 24.44
N GLY A 388 -18.78 28.95 24.96
CA GLY A 388 -19.26 30.31 25.20
C GLY A 388 -19.35 31.15 23.92
N ARG A 389 -19.71 30.52 22.78
CA ARG A 389 -19.79 31.19 21.45
C ARG A 389 -21.24 31.31 20.97
N PRO A 390 -21.54 32.28 20.09
CA PRO A 390 -22.87 32.39 19.50
C PRO A 390 -23.29 31.08 18.82
N LEU A 391 -24.50 30.63 19.13
CA LEU A 391 -25.06 29.42 18.53
C LEU A 391 -25.49 29.69 17.09
N PRO A 392 -25.48 28.66 16.21
CA PRO A 392 -26.07 28.75 14.89
C PRO A 392 -27.53 29.23 15.01
N SER A 393 -27.93 30.22 14.21
CA SER A 393 -29.30 30.75 14.26
C SER A 393 -30.31 29.62 14.07
N GLU A 394 -31.22 29.45 15.04
CA GLU A 394 -32.41 28.61 14.89
C GLU A 394 -33.36 29.24 13.86
N ASN A 395 -33.07 29.09 12.58
CA ASN A 395 -34.09 29.33 11.55
C ASN A 395 -35.07 28.14 11.55
N VAL A 396 -35.83 28.01 12.63
CA VAL A 396 -37.13 27.34 12.59
C VAL A 396 -38.07 28.35 11.94
N VAL A 397 -38.36 28.17 10.66
CA VAL A 397 -39.49 28.86 10.03
C VAL A 397 -40.74 28.37 10.77
N LYS A 398 -41.20 29.12 11.78
CA LYS A 398 -42.56 28.98 12.29
C LYS A 398 -43.46 29.46 11.16
N LEU A 399 -44.07 28.51 10.44
CA LEU A 399 -45.23 28.80 9.62
C LEU A 399 -46.33 29.28 10.56
N GLU A 400 -46.56 30.60 10.61
CA GLU A 400 -47.81 31.12 11.13
C GLU A 400 -48.91 30.65 10.16
N VAL A 401 -49.74 29.72 10.63
CA VAL A 401 -51.00 29.40 9.98
C VAL A 401 -51.89 30.61 10.22
N VAL A 402 -52.01 31.46 9.21
CA VAL A 402 -53.03 32.51 9.19
C VAL A 402 -54.37 31.80 8.99
N GLY A 403 -55.17 31.78 10.05
CA GLY A 403 -56.55 31.29 10.05
C GLY A 403 -57.52 32.29 9.45
#